data_AF-A0A6I3HA34-F1
#
_entry.id   AF-A0A6I3HA34-F1
#
_cell.length_a   1.000
_cell.length_b   1.000
_cell.length_c   1.000
_cell.angle_alpha   90.00
_cell.angle_beta   90.00
_cell.angle_gamma   90.00
#
_symmetry.space_group_name_H-M   'P 1'
#
loop_
_entity.id
_entity.type
_entity.pdbx_description
1 polymer ?
#
loop_
_entity_poly.entity_id
_entity_poly.type
_entity_poly.pdbx_seq_one_letter_code
_entity_poly.pdbx_strand_id
1 'polypeptide(L)'
;MALRITGLGEEIAAVSGLPWDLSLEEWPEDPDLAQKRGISRHIVRLVRATKDPDSPVYAVKETVSEFANREYKILRELNQLKAPCVEQVAVVEGRTDKNGEELPCAIVTRFLPYSLPFRVLLSQSVSSHEITTMASALA
;
A
#
# COMPACT_ATOMS: atom_id res chain seq x y z
N MET A 1 -3.18 10.36 21.03
CA MET A 1 -2.93 11.49 20.10
C MET A 1 -4.09 11.60 19.12
N ALA A 2 -4.26 12.71 18.39
CA ALA A 2 -5.25 12.77 17.32
C ALA A 2 -4.73 12.07 16.06
N LEU A 3 -5.62 11.38 15.33
CA LEU A 3 -5.31 10.75 14.05
C LEU A 3 -4.82 11.81 13.05
N ARG A 4 -3.62 11.62 12.50
CA ARG A 4 -3.03 12.50 11.49
C ARG A 4 -2.89 11.75 10.17
N ILE A 5 -3.53 12.27 9.13
CA ILE A 5 -3.41 11.74 7.76
C ILE A 5 -2.70 12.79 6.91
N THR A 6 -1.53 12.44 6.39
CA THR A 6 -0.73 13.30 5.49
C THR A 6 -0.78 12.68 4.09
N GLY A 7 -1.33 13.38 3.09
CA GLY A 7 -1.53 12.81 1.75
C GLY A 7 -2.02 13.81 0.70
N LEU A 8 -2.48 13.31 -0.45
CA LEU A 8 -3.14 14.10 -1.50
C LEU A 8 -4.64 14.27 -1.20
N GLY A 9 -5.15 15.50 -1.23
CA GLY A 9 -6.46 15.87 -0.65
C GLY A 9 -7.66 15.01 -1.08
N GLU A 10 -7.82 14.72 -2.37
CA GLU A 10 -8.94 13.92 -2.87
C GLU A 10 -8.87 12.46 -2.40
N GLU A 11 -7.66 11.92 -2.24
CA GLU A 11 -7.48 10.53 -1.79
C GLU A 11 -7.50 10.39 -0.26
N ILE A 12 -7.20 11.46 0.49
CA ILE A 12 -7.37 11.47 1.95
C ILE A 12 -8.82 11.13 2.31
N ALA A 13 -9.80 11.64 1.56
CA ALA A 13 -11.21 11.34 1.80
C ALA A 13 -11.53 9.85 1.62
N ALA A 14 -10.87 9.17 0.68
CA ALA A 14 -11.07 7.75 0.42
C ALA A 14 -10.52 6.85 1.54
N VAL A 15 -9.49 7.31 2.27
CA VAL A 15 -8.85 6.52 3.33
C VAL A 15 -9.25 6.95 4.74
N SER A 16 -9.86 8.12 4.91
CA SER A 16 -10.26 8.64 6.23
C SER A 16 -11.37 7.82 6.89
N GLY A 17 -12.24 7.20 6.11
CA GLY A 17 -13.34 6.36 6.59
C GLY A 17 -12.96 4.92 6.97
N LEU A 18 -11.67 4.56 6.91
CA LEU A 18 -11.19 3.22 7.27
C LEU A 18 -11.11 3.04 8.80
N PRO A 19 -11.17 1.79 9.32
CA PRO A 19 -11.20 1.52 10.77
C PRO A 19 -9.82 1.67 11.41
N TRP A 20 -9.34 2.91 11.50
CA TRP A 20 -7.99 3.23 12.01
C TRP A 20 -7.79 2.94 13.50
N ASP A 21 -8.88 2.68 14.23
CA ASP A 21 -8.92 2.23 15.62
C ASP A 21 -8.66 0.73 15.79
N LEU A 22 -8.51 -0.03 14.71
CA LEU A 22 -8.14 -1.44 14.73
C LEU A 22 -6.72 -1.63 14.19
N SER A 23 -6.00 -2.62 14.71
CA SER A 23 -4.76 -3.10 14.09
C SER A 23 -5.05 -3.62 12.68
N LEU A 24 -4.12 -3.50 11.72
CA LEU A 24 -4.39 -4.00 10.37
C LEU A 24 -4.64 -5.51 10.35
N GLU A 25 -4.10 -6.27 11.30
CA GLU A 25 -4.36 -7.71 11.39
C GLU A 25 -5.84 -8.03 11.59
N GLU A 26 -6.56 -7.16 12.33
CA GLU A 26 -7.97 -7.31 12.66
C GLU A 26 -8.91 -6.67 11.64
N TRP A 27 -8.38 -6.00 10.62
CA TRP A 27 -9.22 -5.40 9.59
C TRP A 27 -9.97 -6.48 8.80
N PRO A 28 -11.24 -6.23 8.46
CA PRO A 28 -11.97 -7.12 7.56
C PRO A 28 -11.27 -7.19 6.21
N GLU A 29 -11.01 -8.40 5.73
CA GLU A 29 -10.34 -8.63 4.46
C GLU A 29 -11.38 -9.04 3.39
N ASP A 30 -11.38 -8.34 2.25
CA ASP A 30 -12.14 -8.74 1.07
C ASP A 30 -11.47 -10.00 0.46
N PRO A 31 -12.15 -11.16 0.36
CA PRO A 31 -11.56 -12.39 -0.16
C PRO A 31 -10.98 -12.26 -1.58
N ASP A 32 -11.56 -11.40 -2.42
CA ASP A 32 -11.08 -11.18 -3.79
C ASP A 32 -9.79 -10.36 -3.81
N LEU A 33 -9.62 -9.46 -2.85
CA LEU A 33 -8.39 -8.70 -2.67
C LEU A 33 -7.33 -9.50 -1.92
N ALA A 34 -7.71 -10.31 -0.95
CA ALA A 34 -6.81 -11.18 -0.20
C ALA A 34 -5.98 -12.08 -1.12
N GLN A 35 -6.60 -12.65 -2.15
CA GLN A 35 -5.93 -13.50 -3.15
C GLN A 35 -4.90 -12.75 -3.99
N LYS A 36 -5.06 -11.44 -4.17
CA LYS A 36 -4.12 -10.58 -4.91
C LYS A 36 -2.94 -10.14 -4.05
N ARG A 37 -3.03 -10.28 -2.73
CA ARG A 37 -1.97 -9.90 -1.80
C ARG A 37 -0.83 -10.91 -1.88
N GLY A 38 0.36 -10.41 -2.24
CA GLY A 38 1.59 -11.21 -2.21
C GLY A 38 2.08 -11.52 -0.79
N ILE A 39 3.15 -12.30 -0.70
CA ILE A 39 3.87 -12.53 0.56
C ILE A 39 4.54 -11.22 0.99
N SER A 40 4.31 -10.81 2.23
CA SER A 40 4.93 -9.64 2.82
C SER A 40 5.44 -9.97 4.22
N ARG A 41 6.56 -9.36 4.61
CA ARG A 41 7.09 -9.41 5.99
C ARG A 41 6.36 -8.45 6.93
N HIS A 42 5.63 -7.49 6.38
CA HIS A 42 4.81 -6.53 7.11
C HIS A 42 3.34 -6.87 6.93
N ILE A 43 2.51 -6.49 7.89
CA ILE A 43 1.05 -6.60 7.77
C ILE A 43 0.60 -5.62 6.69
N VAL A 44 -0.07 -6.15 5.68
CA VAL A 44 -0.61 -5.38 4.54
C VAL A 44 -2.07 -5.75 4.36
N ARG A 45 -2.93 -4.75 4.19
CA ARG A 45 -4.34 -4.92 3.84
C ARG A 45 -4.65 -4.21 2.52
N LEU A 46 -5.38 -4.89 1.66
CA LEU A 46 -5.91 -4.29 0.44
C LEU A 46 -7.36 -3.88 0.72
N VAL A 47 -7.68 -2.61 0.43
CA VAL A 47 -9.00 -2.02 0.73
C VAL A 47 -9.53 -1.25 -0.47
N ARG A 48 -10.84 -1.19 -0.61
CA ARG A 48 -11.52 -0.37 -1.61
C ARG A 48 -11.86 0.99 -1.00
N ALA A 49 -11.78 2.06 -1.79
CA ALA A 49 -12.24 3.39 -1.38
C ALA A 49 -13.73 3.40 -0.96
N THR A 50 -14.55 2.60 -1.66
CA THR A 50 -15.99 2.47 -1.43
C THR A 50 -16.42 1.01 -1.55
N LYS A 51 -17.72 0.73 -1.30
CA LYS A 51 -18.30 -0.61 -1.48
C LYS A 51 -18.49 -1.02 -2.96
N ASP A 52 -18.22 -0.12 -3.90
CA ASP A 52 -18.31 -0.41 -5.33
C ASP A 52 -17.18 -1.38 -5.74
N PRO A 53 -17.50 -2.52 -6.41
CA PRO A 53 -16.50 -3.44 -6.96
C PRO A 53 -15.50 -2.79 -7.94
N ASP A 54 -15.87 -1.68 -8.58
CA ASP A 54 -15.00 -0.94 -9.52
C ASP A 54 -14.25 0.22 -8.85
N SER A 55 -14.42 0.39 -7.53
CA SER A 55 -13.71 1.38 -6.74
C SER A 55 -12.18 1.16 -6.78
N PRO A 56 -11.38 2.24 -6.76
CA PRO A 56 -9.93 2.16 -6.57
C PRO A 56 -9.57 1.31 -5.35
N VAL A 57 -8.51 0.52 -5.52
CA VAL A 57 -7.95 -0.34 -4.48
C VAL A 57 -6.66 0.28 -3.96
N TYR A 58 -6.50 0.26 -2.64
CA TYR A 58 -5.31 0.75 -1.94
C TYR A 58 -4.65 -0.37 -1.18
N ALA A 59 -3.33 -0.31 -1.06
CA ALA A 59 -2.56 -1.13 -0.16
C ALA A 59 -2.20 -0.30 1.08
N VAL A 60 -2.62 -0.77 2.25
CA VAL A 60 -2.32 -0.19 3.55
C VAL A 60 -1.30 -1.09 4.23
N LYS A 61 -0.15 -0.53 4.64
CA LYS A 61 0.94 -1.28 5.27
C LYS A 61 1.28 -0.68 6.62
N GLU A 62 1.28 -1.51 7.66
CA GLU A 62 1.73 -1.12 8.99
C GLU A 62 3.26 -1.16 9.10
N THR A 63 3.82 -0.13 9.71
CA THR A 63 5.25 0.02 9.97
C THR A 63 5.50 1.09 11.04
N VAL A 64 6.76 1.41 11.30
CA VAL A 64 7.13 2.51 12.21
C VAL A 64 7.10 3.84 11.47
N SER A 65 6.81 4.93 12.19
CA SER A 65 6.65 6.28 11.60
C SER A 65 7.84 6.71 10.74
N GLU A 66 9.08 6.43 11.18
CA GLU A 66 10.29 6.74 10.41
C GLU A 66 10.26 6.10 9.01
N PHE A 67 9.91 4.81 8.93
CA PHE A 67 9.88 4.08 7.67
C PHE A 67 8.71 4.47 6.78
N ALA A 68 7.53 4.71 7.36
CA ALA A 68 6.37 5.18 6.60
C ALA A 68 6.65 6.53 5.93
N ASN A 69 7.19 7.50 6.68
CA ASN A 69 7.51 8.82 6.16
C ASN A 69 8.62 8.78 5.11
N ARG A 70 9.67 7.97 5.35
CA ARG A 70 10.76 7.79 4.38
C ARG A 70 10.27 7.18 3.07
N GLU A 71 9.45 6.14 3.15
CA GLU A 71 8.91 5.47 1.97
C GLU A 71 7.95 6.36 1.19
N TYR A 72 7.08 7.10 1.88
CA TYR A 72 6.20 8.09 1.24
C TYR A 72 7.02 9.14 0.46
N LYS A 73 8.10 9.65 1.06
CA LYS A 73 9.00 10.60 0.41
C LYS A 73 9.67 10.01 -0.84
N ILE A 74 10.21 8.79 -0.74
CA ILE A 74 10.88 8.11 -1.86
C ILE A 74 9.90 7.87 -3.00
N LEU A 75 8.70 7.36 -2.72
CA LEU A 75 7.69 7.13 -3.76
C LEU A 75 7.27 8.44 -4.44
N ARG A 76 7.16 9.53 -3.68
CA ARG A 76 6.88 10.85 -4.24
C ARG A 76 7.97 11.33 -5.19
N GLU A 77 9.24 11.15 -4.80
CA GLU A 77 10.39 11.51 -5.65
C GLU A 77 10.43 10.65 -6.92
N LEU A 78 10.21 9.34 -6.81
CA LEU A 78 10.15 8.43 -7.96
C LEU A 78 9.02 8.81 -8.92
N ASN A 79 7.84 9.13 -8.42
CA ASN A 79 6.72 9.59 -9.24
C ASN A 79 7.03 10.92 -9.95
N GLN A 80 7.72 11.85 -9.30
CA GLN A 80 8.17 13.10 -9.95
C GLN A 80 9.17 12.84 -11.07
N LEU A 81 10.03 11.83 -10.90
CA LEU A 81 10.97 11.38 -11.93
C LEU A 81 10.32 10.52 -13.02
N LYS A 82 9.01 10.26 -12.93
CA LYS A 82 8.27 9.35 -13.82
C LYS A 82 8.85 7.92 -13.83
N ALA A 83 9.50 7.53 -12.74
CA ALA A 83 9.98 6.16 -12.57
C ALA A 83 8.78 5.22 -12.36
N PRO A 84 8.85 3.96 -12.81
CA PRO A 84 7.78 2.99 -12.64
C PRO A 84 7.67 2.57 -11.17
N CYS A 85 6.78 3.20 -10.40
CA CYS A 85 6.51 2.87 -9.01
C CYS A 85 5.02 2.97 -8.67
N VAL A 86 4.63 2.38 -7.53
CA VAL A 86 3.29 2.59 -6.97
C VAL A 86 3.13 4.03 -6.50
N GLU A 87 1.92 4.57 -6.64
CA GLU A 87 1.62 5.93 -6.19
C GLU A 87 1.43 5.98 -4.67
N GLN A 88 2.13 6.90 -4.01
CA GLN A 88 1.92 7.21 -2.60
C GLN A 88 0.62 7.98 -2.40
N VAL A 89 -0.22 7.51 -1.50
CA VAL A 89 -1.53 8.10 -1.18
C VAL A 89 -1.43 8.91 0.09
N ALA A 90 -1.08 8.25 1.20
CA ALA A 90 -1.04 8.87 2.51
C ALA A 90 -0.08 8.17 3.50
N VAL A 91 0.26 8.88 4.56
CA VAL A 91 0.83 8.36 5.81
C VAL A 91 -0.16 8.64 6.94
N VAL A 92 -0.44 7.63 7.75
CA VAL A 92 -1.41 7.67 8.84
C VAL A 92 -0.71 7.42 10.17
N GLU A 93 -0.74 8.43 11.03
CA GLU A 93 -0.03 8.48 12.31
C GLU A 93 -0.98 8.81 13.46
N GLY A 94 -0.51 8.57 14.69
CA GLY A 94 -1.30 8.83 15.90
C GLY A 94 -2.53 7.94 16.02
N ARG A 95 -2.48 6.75 15.41
CA ARG A 95 -3.53 5.73 15.54
C ARG A 95 -3.55 5.21 16.98
N THR A 96 -4.75 5.04 17.52
CA THR A 96 -4.96 4.45 18.84
C THR A 96 -6.14 3.49 18.79
N ASP A 97 -6.06 2.40 19.54
CA ASP A 97 -7.18 1.48 19.68
C ASP A 97 -8.30 2.05 20.56
N LYS A 98 -9.36 1.27 20.77
CA LYS A 98 -10.50 1.66 21.61
C LYS A 98 -10.15 1.83 23.10
N ASN A 99 -9.04 1.24 23.54
CA ASN A 99 -8.53 1.36 24.91
C ASN A 99 -7.57 2.56 25.07
N GLY A 100 -7.19 3.20 23.97
CA GLY A 100 -6.25 4.32 23.93
C GLY A 100 -4.79 3.89 23.73
N GLU A 101 -4.54 2.62 23.47
CA GLU A 101 -3.19 2.08 23.21
C GLU A 101 -2.72 2.49 21.81
N GLU A 102 -1.42 2.79 21.67
CA GLU A 102 -0.86 3.23 20.39
C GLU A 102 -0.79 2.08 19.38
N LEU A 103 -1.28 2.34 18.18
CA LEU A 103 -1.16 1.44 17.04
C LEU A 103 -0.02 1.89 16.11
N PRO A 104 0.62 0.96 15.38
CA PRO A 104 1.69 1.31 14.44
C PRO A 104 1.24 2.32 13.38
N CYS A 105 2.19 3.11 12.88
CA CYS A 105 1.96 3.98 11.73
C CYS A 105 1.59 3.14 10.50
N ALA A 106 0.83 3.73 9.57
CA ALA A 106 0.55 3.10 8.29
C ALA A 106 0.99 3.99 7.12
N ILE A 107 1.45 3.36 6.04
CA ILE A 107 1.58 3.99 4.73
C ILE A 107 0.52 3.40 3.79
N VAL A 108 -0.08 4.27 2.98
CA VAL A 108 -1.08 3.90 1.99
C VAL A 108 -0.54 4.19 0.60
N THR A 109 -0.66 3.23 -0.30
CA THR A 109 -0.32 3.37 -1.72
C THR A 109 -1.48 2.89 -2.60
N ARG A 110 -1.50 3.32 -3.86
CA ARG A 110 -2.39 2.70 -4.86
C ARG A 110 -1.95 1.25 -5.10
N PHE A 111 -2.93 0.35 -5.17
CA PHE A 111 -2.67 -1.02 -5.61
C PHE A 111 -2.40 -1.03 -7.11
N LEU A 112 -1.40 -1.79 -7.55
CA LEU A 112 -1.06 -1.92 -8.96
C LEU A 112 -1.78 -3.13 -9.57
N PRO A 113 -2.87 -2.95 -10.33
CA PRO A 113 -3.58 -4.05 -10.94
C PRO A 113 -2.72 -4.73 -12.01
N TYR A 114 -3.00 -6.01 -12.27
CA TYR A 114 -2.29 -6.80 -13.29
C TYR A 114 -0.76 -6.91 -13.07
N SER A 115 -0.31 -6.71 -11.83
CA SER A 115 1.09 -6.91 -11.45
C SER A 115 1.32 -8.32 -10.89
N LEU A 116 2.50 -8.88 -11.18
CA LEU A 116 2.96 -10.13 -10.60
C LEU A 116 4.27 -9.89 -9.84
N PRO A 117 4.44 -10.46 -8.63
CA PRO A 117 5.71 -10.39 -7.94
C PRO A 117 6.82 -11.05 -8.76
N PHE A 118 8.01 -10.44 -8.83
CA PHE A 118 9.16 -11.04 -9.55
C PHE A 118 9.45 -12.47 -9.12
N ARG A 119 9.29 -12.80 -7.83
CA ARG A 119 9.46 -14.19 -7.34
C ARG A 119 8.54 -15.19 -8.05
N VAL A 120 7.32 -14.78 -8.43
CA VAL A 120 6.40 -15.64 -9.17
C VAL A 120 6.87 -15.82 -10.62
N LEU A 121 7.22 -14.72 -11.30
CA LEU A 121 7.75 -14.76 -12.67
C LEU A 121 9.04 -15.59 -12.75
N LEU A 122 10.00 -15.33 -11.86
CA LEU A 122 11.30 -15.99 -11.82
C LEU A 122 11.26 -17.43 -11.28
N SER A 123 10.14 -17.87 -10.70
CA SER A 123 9.95 -19.27 -10.29
C SER A 123 9.62 -20.21 -11.45
N GLN A 124 9.35 -19.65 -12.64
CA GLN A 124 9.06 -20.37 -13.87
C GLN A 124 10.21 -20.20 -14.87
N SER A 125 10.14 -20.90 -16.02
CA SER A 125 11.07 -20.66 -17.12
C SER A 125 10.87 -19.26 -17.68
N VAL A 126 11.88 -18.40 -17.54
CA VAL A 126 11.84 -17.01 -18.00
C VAL A 126 12.39 -16.92 -19.43
N SER A 127 11.65 -16.26 -20.31
CA SER A 127 12.07 -15.98 -21.68
C SER A 127 13.08 -14.81 -21.74
N SER A 128 13.89 -14.75 -22.81
CA SER A 128 14.79 -13.62 -23.04
C SER A 128 14.07 -12.28 -23.16
N HIS A 129 12.82 -12.29 -23.64
CA HIS A 129 11.97 -11.11 -23.71
C HIS A 129 11.62 -10.59 -22.30
N GLU A 130 11.20 -11.47 -21.40
CA GLU A 130 10.89 -11.10 -20.01
C GLU A 130 12.13 -10.55 -19.28
N ILE A 131 13.31 -11.15 -19.49
CA ILE A 131 14.57 -10.65 -18.92
C ILE A 131 14.85 -9.22 -19.40
N THR A 132 14.68 -8.97 -20.70
CA THR A 132 14.90 -7.64 -21.28
C THR A 132 13.90 -6.62 -20.74
N THR A 133 12.63 -6.98 -20.64
CA THR A 133 11.58 -6.12 -20.07
C THR A 133 11.86 -5.78 -18.61
N MET A 134 12.31 -6.75 -17.81
CA MET A 134 12.71 -6.52 -16.42
C MET A 134 13.94 -5.60 -16.31
N ALA A 135 14.95 -5.79 -17.17
CA ALA A 135 16.14 -4.95 -17.18
C ALA A 135 15.81 -3.50 -17.58
N SER A 136 14.94 -3.30 -18.57
CA SER A 136 14.48 -1.98 -18.99
C SER A 136 13.71 -1.22 -17.91
N ALA A 137 13.06 -1.91 -16.97
CA ALA A 137 12.38 -1.27 -15.85
C ALA A 137 13.34 -0.71 -14.78
N LEU A 138 14.63 -1.08 -14.84
CA LEU A 138 15.68 -0.64 -13.92
C LEU A 138 16.63 0.42 -14.52
N ALA A 139 16.51 0.70 -15.82
CA ALA A 139 17.38 1.60 -16.59
C ALA A 139 16.73 2.98 -16.79
#